data_AF-A0A7C3UMK8-F1
#
_entry.id   AF-A0A7C3UMK8-F1
#
_cell.length_a   1.000
_cell.length_b   1.000
_cell.length_c   1.000
_cell.angle_alpha   90.00
_cell.angle_beta   90.00
_cell.angle_gamma   90.00
#
_symmetry.space_group_name_H-M   'P 1'
#
loop_
_entity.id
_entity.type
_entity.pdbx_description
1 polymer ?
#
loop_
_entity_poly.entity_id
_entity_poly.type
_entity_poly.pdbx_seq_one_letter_code
_entity_poly.pdbx_strand_id
1 'polypeptide(L)' 'MKSIKSEGDLNIEKVRISLDNAVEELERKLISDALRQSDGNQTKAAKYLGISERNLRYKLKKYNMK' A
#
# COMPACT_ATOMS: atom_id res chain seq x y z
N MET A 1 20.93 15.05 45.10
CA MET A 1 19.80 14.54 44.28
C MET A 1 19.44 15.66 43.31
N LYS A 2 19.59 15.58 41.99
CA LYS A 2 19.43 14.46 41.05
C LYS A 2 20.64 14.35 40.13
N SER A 3 21.00 13.11 39.84
CA SER A 3 21.94 12.71 38.81
C SER A 3 21.19 12.51 37.48
N ILE A 4 22.00 12.47 36.41
CA ILE A 4 21.88 11.75 35.11
C ILE A 4 21.04 12.36 33.96
N LYS A 5 21.73 12.48 32.81
CA LYS A 5 21.27 12.74 31.44
C LYS A 5 20.46 11.57 30.85
N SER A 6 19.56 11.87 29.92
CA SER A 6 19.32 11.10 28.67
C SER A 6 18.59 12.07 27.72
N GLU A 7 19.11 12.49 26.56
CA GLU A 7 19.26 11.75 25.30
C GLU A 7 18.15 10.69 25.12
N GLY A 8 17.07 11.08 24.44
CA GLY A 8 15.83 10.32 24.30
C GLY A 8 14.70 11.22 24.77
N ASP A 9 13.95 11.86 23.89
CA ASP A 9 13.07 11.14 22.99
C ASP A 9 13.24 11.60 21.54
N LEU A 10 13.88 10.75 20.73
CA LEU A 10 13.56 10.70 19.32
C LEU A 10 12.05 10.52 19.25
N ASN A 11 11.34 11.55 18.81
CA ASN A 11 9.93 11.49 18.45
C ASN A 11 9.83 10.61 17.21
N ILE A 12 10.06 9.31 17.42
CA ILE A 12 9.59 8.26 16.54
C ILE A 12 8.09 8.34 16.74
N GLU A 13 7.45 9.18 15.93
CA GLU A 13 6.10 8.91 15.49
C GLU A 13 6.09 7.45 15.09
N LYS A 14 5.69 6.63 16.05
CA LYS A 14 5.47 5.22 15.90
C LYS A 14 4.33 5.18 14.91
N VAL A 15 4.68 5.19 13.61
CA VAL A 15 3.74 5.05 12.50
C VAL A 15 2.90 3.88 12.92
N ARG A 16 1.68 4.16 13.37
CA ARG A 16 0.78 3.09 13.78
C ARG A 16 0.45 2.41 12.47
N ILE A 17 1.20 1.36 12.15
CA ILE A 17 0.86 0.44 11.08
C ILE A 17 -0.46 -0.17 11.52
N SER A 18 -1.55 0.39 11.02
CA SER A 18 -2.85 -0.26 11.09
C SER A 18 -2.83 -1.39 10.08
N LEU A 19 -3.61 -2.45 10.36
CA LEU A 19 -3.82 -3.52 9.39
C LEU A 19 -4.31 -2.95 8.05
N ASP A 20 -5.21 -1.95 8.11
CA ASP A 20 -5.73 -1.28 6.93
C ASP A 20 -4.62 -0.65 6.08
N ASN A 21 -3.70 0.10 6.69
CA ASN A 21 -2.59 0.72 5.95
C ASN A 21 -1.68 -0.33 5.30
N ALA A 22 -1.36 -1.41 6.02
CA ALA A 22 -0.52 -2.49 5.49
C ALA A 22 -1.20 -3.22 4.31
N VAL A 23 -2.51 -3.44 4.40
CA VAL A 23 -3.30 -4.03 3.30
C VAL A 23 -3.32 -3.09 2.10
N GLU A 24 -3.53 -1.79 2.30
CA GLU A 24 -3.55 -0.82 1.20
C GLU A 24 -2.20 -0.73 0.48
N GLU A 25 -1.09 -0.74 1.23
CA GLU A 25 0.25 -0.74 0.65
C GLU A 25 0.52 -2.00 -0.18
N LEU A 26 0.18 -3.17 0.36
CA LEU A 26 0.30 -4.44 -0.36
C LEU A 26 -0.56 -4.44 -1.63
N GLU A 27 -1.80 -3.98 -1.54
CA GLU A 27 -2.70 -3.89 -2.69
C GLU A 27 -2.14 -2.97 -3.78
N ARG A 28 -1.63 -1.78 -3.42
CA ARG A 28 -1.00 -0.84 -4.37
C ARG A 28 0.18 -1.49 -5.09
N LYS A 29 1.05 -2.20 -4.35
CA LYS A 29 2.20 -2.90 -4.91
C LYS A 29 1.79 -3.97 -5.91
N LEU A 30 0.88 -4.87 -5.52
CA LEU A 30 0.40 -5.96 -6.38
C LEU A 30 -0.30 -5.42 -7.63
N ILE A 31 -1.12 -4.37 -7.50
CA ILE A 31 -1.77 -3.71 -8.63
C ILE A 31 -0.75 -3.10 -9.59
N SER A 32 0.26 -2.39 -9.08
CA SER A 32 1.33 -1.82 -9.90
C SER A 32 2.09 -2.89 -10.66
N ASP A 33 2.48 -3.98 -9.99
CA ASP A 33 3.20 -5.08 -10.60
C ASP A 33 2.37 -5.82 -11.66
N ALA A 34 1.07 -6.03 -11.42
CA ALA A 34 0.17 -6.64 -12.39
C ALA A 34 -0.07 -5.74 -13.61
N LEU A 35 -0.17 -4.42 -13.41
CA LEU A 35 -0.25 -3.46 -14.51
C LEU A 35 1.04 -3.45 -15.34
N ARG A 36 2.22 -3.47 -14.69
CA ARG A 36 3.51 -3.55 -15.38
C ARG A 36 3.64 -4.83 -16.20
N GLN A 37 3.29 -5.98 -15.64
CA GLN A 37 3.34 -7.28 -16.34
C GLN A 37 2.32 -7.43 -17.47
N SER A 38 1.30 -6.58 -17.50
CA SER A 38 0.23 -6.60 -18.50
C SER A 38 0.30 -5.45 -19.49
N ASP A 39 1.39 -4.67 -19.49
CA ASP A 39 1.55 -3.45 -20.29
C ASP A 39 0.37 -2.48 -20.13
N GLY A 40 -0.13 -2.35 -18.91
CA GLY A 40 -1.26 -1.48 -18.55
C GLY A 40 -2.64 -2.01 -18.94
N ASN A 41 -2.75 -3.22 -19.49
CA ASN A 41 -4.03 -3.84 -19.82
C ASN A 41 -4.77 -4.28 -18.54
N GLN A 42 -5.77 -3.51 -18.12
CA GLN A 42 -6.52 -3.74 -16.88
C GLN A 42 -7.24 -5.10 -16.84
N THR A 43 -7.79 -5.56 -17.96
CA THR A 43 -8.45 -6.88 -18.02
C THR A 43 -7.44 -8.02 -17.77
N LYS A 44 -6.23 -7.93 -18.33
CA LYS A 44 -5.15 -8.90 -18.06
C LYS A 44 -4.61 -8.77 -16.64
N ALA A 45 -4.36 -7.55 -16.15
CA ALA A 45 -3.94 -7.33 -14.76
C ALA A 45 -4.92 -7.91 -13.74
N ALA A 46 -6.23 -7.72 -13.95
CA ALA A 46 -7.26 -8.26 -13.09
C ALA A 46 -7.23 -9.80 -13.07
N LYS A 47 -7.01 -10.44 -14.24
CA LYS A 47 -6.80 -11.89 -14.33
C LYS A 47 -5.58 -12.35 -13.55
N TYR A 48 -4.44 -11.64 -13.64
CA TYR A 48 -3.25 -11.96 -12.85
C TYR A 48 -3.48 -11.87 -11.34
N LEU A 49 -4.27 -10.88 -10.91
CA LEU A 49 -4.61 -10.68 -9.50
C LEU A 49 -5.74 -11.59 -9.00
N GLY A 50 -6.37 -12.39 -9.88
CA GLY A 50 -7.49 -13.25 -9.50
C GLY A 50 -8.76 -12.48 -9.10
N ILE A 51 -8.94 -11.24 -9.58
CA ILE A 51 -10.11 -10.40 -9.28
C ILE A 51 -10.86 -10.02 -10.56
N SER A 52 -12.10 -9.55 -10.41
CA SER A 52 -12.83 -8.99 -11.55
C SER A 52 -12.23 -7.65 -12.01
N GLU A 53 -12.34 -7.35 -13.30
CA GLU A 53 -11.90 -6.07 -13.85
C GLU A 53 -12.58 -4.87 -13.16
N ARG A 54 -13.87 -5.03 -12.81
CA ARG A 54 -14.62 -4.03 -12.05
C ARG A 54 -13.98 -3.76 -10.69
N ASN A 55 -13.57 -4.81 -9.96
CA ASN A 55 -12.91 -4.67 -8.67
C ASN A 55 -11.56 -3.95 -8.82
N LEU A 56 -10.74 -4.33 -9.82
CA LEU A 56 -9.50 -3.64 -10.13
C LEU A 56 -9.74 -2.15 -10.40
N ARG A 57 -10.75 -1.81 -11.21
CA ARG A 57 -11.09 -0.43 -11.55
C ARG A 57 -11.45 0.40 -10.30
N TYR A 58 -12.21 -0.18 -9.38
CA TYR A 58 -12.51 0.47 -8.11
C TYR A 58 -11.26 0.71 -7.26
N LYS A 59 -10.36 -0.27 -7.16
CA LYS A 59 -9.10 -0.12 -6.42
C LYS A 59 -8.19 0.93 -7.06
N LEU A 60 -8.09 0.98 -8.39
CA LEU A 60 -7.33 2.02 -9.10
C LEU A 60 -7.86 3.42 -8.78
N LYS A 61 -9.19 3.60 -8.78
CA LYS A 61 -9.82 4.86 -8.38
C LYS A 61 -9.59 5.17 -6.89
N LYS A 62 -9.77 4.20 -6.00
CA LYS A 62 -9.53 4.34 -4.55
C LYS A 62 -8.11 4.83 -4.27
N TYR A 63 -7.14 4.32 -5.02
CA TYR A 63 -5.72 4.58 -4.81
C TYR A 63 -5.14 5.68 -5.68
N ASN A 64 -5.95 6.37 -6.49
CA ASN A 64 -5.51 7.42 -7.43
C ASN A 64 -4.37 6.94 -8.35
N MET A 65 -4.45 5.70 -8.80
CA MET A 65 -3.46 5.10 -9.72
C MET A 65 -3.88 5.20 -11.20
N LYS A 66 -5.04 5.80 -11.47
CA LYS A 66 -5.52 6.15 -12.81
C LYS A 66 -6.73 7.08 -12.75
#